data_AF-A0A2V5SEY3-F1
#
_entry.id   AF-A0A2V5SEY3-F1
#
_cell.length_a   1.000
_cell.length_b   1.000
_cell.length_c   1.000
_cell.angle_alpha   90.00
_cell.angle_beta   90.00
_cell.angle_gamma   90.00
#
_symmetry.space_group_name_H-M   'P 1'
#
loop_
_entity.id
_entity.type
_entity.pdbx_description
1 polymer ?
#
loop_
_entity_poly.entity_id
_entity_poly.type
_entity_poly.pdbx_seq_one_letter_code
_entity_poly.pdbx_strand_id
1 'polypeptide(L)'
;MSYGIVLIAPGLIAACANSTTSLAVNSGKYYAVSAARAAFYRYGPQQGNGPDQKLPHDTLVTLIQPTFGYCKVQLMSGEQGYVASEDIHPASAQLVAAATTKPSVTPTNRASRSRLNPNDPRLTTPPEPLPLDLPEPTPIPETQSSPH
;
A
#
# COMPACT_ATOMS: atom_id res chain seq x y z
N MET A 1 -0.81 44.51 54.34
CA MET A 1 0.38 44.66 53.47
C MET A 1 1.09 43.32 53.45
N SER A 2 1.36 42.61 52.36
CA SER A 2 1.44 42.95 50.94
C SER A 2 1.19 41.69 50.11
N TYR A 3 0.54 41.84 48.96
CA TYR A 3 0.34 40.78 47.98
C TYR A 3 1.63 40.58 47.18
N GLY A 4 2.12 39.34 47.11
CA GLY A 4 3.24 38.95 46.26
C GLY A 4 2.75 38.60 44.86
N ILE A 5 3.16 39.40 43.88
CA ILE A 5 2.78 39.35 42.47
C ILE A 5 3.18 38.01 41.83
N VAL A 6 2.20 37.30 41.25
CA VAL A 6 2.41 36.19 40.32
C VAL A 6 2.81 36.80 38.97
N LEU A 7 4.07 36.61 38.57
CA LEU A 7 4.52 36.90 37.22
C LEU A 7 4.06 35.78 36.28
N ILE A 8 2.90 35.97 35.66
CA ILE A 8 2.46 35.15 34.51
C ILE A 8 3.16 35.72 33.28
N ALA A 9 4.19 35.03 32.80
CA ALA A 9 4.81 35.33 31.52
C ALA A 9 3.89 34.88 30.37
N PRO A 10 3.60 35.73 29.37
CA PRO A 10 2.81 35.37 28.20
C PRO A 10 3.70 34.94 27.03
N GLY A 11 3.23 33.94 26.28
CA GLY A 11 3.43 33.88 24.83
C GLY A 11 4.49 32.91 24.30
N LEU A 12 4.02 32.00 23.43
CA LEU A 12 4.30 31.94 21.98
C LEU A 12 4.50 30.50 21.47
N ILE A 13 3.45 30.03 20.79
CA ILE A 13 3.40 29.21 19.57
C ILE A 13 4.42 28.07 19.39
N ALA A 14 3.89 26.84 19.32
CA ALA A 14 4.19 25.92 18.23
C ALA A 14 3.06 24.88 18.14
N ALA A 15 1.99 25.24 17.44
CA ALA A 15 1.04 24.25 16.92
C ALA A 15 1.75 23.50 15.79
N CYS A 16 2.50 22.45 16.11
CA CYS A 16 2.85 21.44 15.13
C CYS A 16 1.58 20.61 14.88
N ALA A 17 0.72 21.13 14.01
CA ALA A 17 -0.27 20.32 13.34
C ALA A 17 0.50 19.32 12.45
N ASN A 18 0.93 18.20 13.03
CA ASN A 18 1.29 17.03 12.25
C ASN A 18 0.00 16.44 11.70
N SER A 19 -0.58 17.12 10.72
CA SER A 19 -1.50 16.54 9.76
C SER A 19 -0.71 15.57 8.87
N THR A 20 -0.20 14.50 9.46
CA THR A 20 0.12 13.31 8.68
C THR A 20 -1.19 12.61 8.38
N THR A 21 -1.99 13.22 7.50
CA THR A 21 -2.81 12.44 6.58
C THR A 21 -1.83 11.71 5.67
N SER A 22 -1.17 10.68 6.19
CA SER A 22 -0.52 9.70 5.35
C SER A 22 -1.65 8.89 4.73
N LEU A 23 -2.20 9.44 3.64
CA LEU A 23 -2.67 8.62 2.55
C LEU A 23 -1.42 7.90 2.03
N ALA A 24 -0.97 6.89 2.77
CA ALA A 24 -0.06 5.90 2.26
C ALA A 24 -0.83 5.23 1.14
N VAL A 25 -0.62 5.72 -0.08
CA VAL A 25 -1.05 5.05 -1.29
C VAL A 25 -0.38 3.68 -1.21
N ASN A 26 -1.19 2.69 -0.87
CA ASN A 26 -0.78 1.34 -0.57
C ASN A 26 -0.10 0.81 -1.83
N SER A 27 1.21 0.59 -1.78
CA SER A 27 1.98 0.04 -2.89
C SER A 27 1.71 -1.46 -3.12
N GLY A 28 0.58 -1.97 -2.63
CA GLY A 28 0.06 -3.31 -2.91
C GLY A 28 0.85 -4.44 -2.27
N LYS A 29 1.87 -4.14 -1.44
CA LYS A 29 2.74 -5.16 -0.85
C LYS A 29 2.34 -5.45 0.58
N TYR A 30 1.58 -6.54 0.73
CA TYR A 30 1.29 -7.14 2.02
C TYR A 30 2.52 -7.87 2.57
N TYR A 31 2.74 -7.70 3.86
CA TYR A 31 3.73 -8.40 4.65
C TYR A 31 3.01 -9.19 5.74
N ALA A 32 3.63 -10.28 6.17
CA ALA A 32 3.14 -11.09 7.27
C ALA A 32 4.16 -11.09 8.41
N VAL A 33 3.67 -11.25 9.63
CA VAL A 33 4.50 -11.39 10.82
C VAL A 33 5.07 -12.80 10.89
N SER A 34 6.40 -12.93 10.91
CA SER A 34 7.13 -14.20 10.98
C SER A 34 7.41 -14.66 12.41
N ALA A 35 7.39 -13.76 13.39
CA ALA A 35 7.59 -14.09 14.79
C ALA A 35 6.30 -14.65 15.43
N ALA A 36 6.43 -15.49 16.46
CA ALA A 36 5.27 -15.99 17.21
C ALA A 36 4.46 -14.85 17.85
N ARG A 37 5.16 -13.83 18.34
CA ARG A 37 4.61 -12.60 18.91
C ARG A 37 5.54 -11.42 18.62
N ALA A 38 5.31 -10.72 17.51
CA ALA A 38 6.09 -9.53 17.17
C ALA A 38 5.63 -8.32 17.99
N ALA A 39 6.59 -7.52 18.45
CA ALA A 39 6.31 -6.29 19.17
C ALA A 39 5.89 -5.18 18.21
N PHE A 40 4.75 -4.54 18.48
CA PHE A 40 4.26 -3.39 17.73
C PHE A 40 4.35 -2.13 18.58
N TYR A 41 4.94 -1.10 18.01
CA TYR A 41 5.19 0.18 18.67
C TYR A 41 4.53 1.30 17.88
N ARG A 42 3.52 1.95 18.44
CA ARG A 42 2.81 3.06 17.78
C ARG A 42 3.72 4.27 17.57
N TYR A 43 4.58 4.56 18.54
CA TYR A 43 5.51 5.70 18.48
C TYR A 43 6.97 5.30 18.21
N GLY A 44 7.23 4.00 18.07
CA GLY A 44 8.56 3.46 17.77
C GLY A 44 9.24 2.82 18.98
N PRO A 45 10.38 2.12 18.75
CA PRO A 45 11.02 1.28 19.76
C PRO A 45 11.58 2.03 20.97
N GLN A 46 11.78 3.34 20.86
CA GLN A 46 12.29 4.19 21.95
C GLN A 46 11.20 4.69 22.91
N GLN A 47 9.95 4.24 22.76
CA GLN A 47 8.86 4.64 23.66
C GLN A 47 9.03 4.02 25.05
N GLY A 48 8.80 4.82 26.10
CA GLY A 48 9.07 4.42 27.49
C GLY A 48 8.13 3.33 28.05
N ASN A 49 6.99 3.10 27.41
CA ASN A 49 5.96 2.18 27.91
C ASN A 49 6.10 0.75 27.36
N GLY A 50 7.15 0.47 26.58
CA GLY A 50 7.30 -0.79 25.86
C GLY A 50 6.33 -0.91 24.67
N PRO A 51 6.09 -2.12 24.13
CA PRO A 51 5.20 -2.30 22.98
C PRO A 51 3.73 -2.06 23.32
N ASP A 52 3.00 -1.39 22.43
CA ASP A 52 1.56 -1.13 22.59
C ASP A 52 0.74 -2.41 22.43
N GLN A 53 1.18 -3.30 21.55
CA GLN A 53 0.57 -4.61 21.36
C GLN A 53 1.58 -5.64 20.84
N LYS A 54 1.19 -6.90 20.88
CA LYS A 54 1.95 -8.02 20.30
C LYS A 54 1.16 -8.65 19.17
N LEU A 55 1.68 -8.55 17.95
CA LEU A 55 1.07 -9.12 16.76
C LEU A 55 1.29 -10.64 16.75
N PRO A 56 0.24 -11.46 16.55
CA PRO A 56 0.42 -12.89 16.36
C PRO A 56 1.15 -13.20 15.04
N HIS A 57 1.73 -14.39 14.96
CA HIS A 57 2.24 -14.96 13.71
C HIS A 57 1.20 -14.86 12.58
N ASP A 58 1.66 -14.71 11.34
CA ASP A 58 0.84 -14.58 10.14
C ASP A 58 -0.09 -13.36 10.11
N THR A 59 0.07 -12.41 11.06
CA THR A 59 -0.68 -11.15 11.00
C THR A 59 -0.29 -10.40 9.74
N LEU A 60 -1.28 -10.13 8.89
CA LEU A 60 -1.08 -9.32 7.71
C LEU A 60 -1.00 -7.84 8.04
N VAL A 61 -0.02 -7.19 7.45
CA VAL A 61 0.23 -5.75 7.54
C VAL A 61 0.59 -5.20 6.16
N THR A 62 0.40 -3.91 5.96
CA THR A 62 0.95 -3.19 4.81
C THR A 62 2.24 -2.52 5.22
N LEU A 63 3.31 -2.70 4.45
CA LEU A 63 4.55 -1.96 4.66
C LEU A 63 4.42 -0.55 4.10
N ILE A 64 4.52 0.46 4.96
CA ILE A 64 4.51 1.88 4.55
C ILE A 64 5.93 2.38 4.30
N GLN A 65 6.85 2.09 5.21
CA GLN A 65 8.22 2.58 5.14
C GLN A 65 9.21 1.45 5.47
N PRO A 66 9.94 0.93 4.47
CA PRO A 66 11.05 0.02 4.73
C PRO A 66 12.20 0.77 5.40
N THR A 67 12.72 0.26 6.51
CA THR A 67 13.90 0.80 7.19
C THR A 67 14.62 -0.33 7.92
N PHE A 68 15.93 -0.20 8.15
CA PHE A 68 16.71 -1.19 8.91
C PHE A 68 16.36 -1.14 10.40
N GLY A 69 16.35 -2.31 11.05
CA GLY A 69 15.95 -2.47 12.45
C GLY A 69 14.44 -2.44 12.64
N TYR A 70 13.78 -1.31 12.35
CA TYR A 70 12.33 -1.17 12.47
C TYR A 70 11.73 -0.52 11.24
N CYS A 71 10.65 -1.10 10.74
CA CYS A 71 9.91 -0.60 9.59
C CYS A 71 8.56 -0.06 10.02
N LYS A 72 8.04 0.93 9.27
CA LYS A 72 6.70 1.46 9.52
C LYS A 72 5.67 0.63 8.76
N VAL A 73 4.69 0.11 9.48
CA VAL A 73 3.62 -0.74 8.94
C VAL A 73 2.25 -0.19 9.29
N GLN A 74 1.25 -0.56 8.48
CA GLN A 74 -0.16 -0.33 8.76
C GLN A 74 -0.84 -1.67 8.98
N LEU A 75 -1.55 -1.79 10.10
CA LEU A 75 -2.39 -2.94 10.40
C LEU A 75 -3.65 -2.92 9.54
N MET A 76 -4.32 -4.07 9.41
CA MET A 76 -5.62 -4.15 8.74
C MET A 76 -6.72 -3.35 9.45
N SER A 77 -6.54 -3.02 10.73
CA SER A 77 -7.41 -2.09 11.48
C SER A 77 -7.25 -0.63 11.05
N GLY A 78 -6.23 -0.31 10.25
CA GLY A 78 -5.88 1.05 9.83
C GLY A 78 -4.85 1.73 10.73
N GLU A 79 -4.55 1.18 11.91
CA GLU A 79 -3.53 1.70 12.82
C GLU A 79 -2.13 1.58 12.22
N GLN A 80 -1.31 2.61 12.41
CA GLN A 80 0.08 2.63 11.95
C GLN A 80 1.04 2.57 13.14
N GLY A 81 2.16 1.88 12.93
CA GLY A 81 3.23 1.80 13.92
C GLY A 81 4.47 1.17 13.34
N TYR A 82 5.33 0.70 14.21
CA TYR A 82 6.63 0.14 13.89
C TYR A 82 6.72 -1.30 14.36
N VAL A 83 7.30 -2.15 13.51
CA VAL A 83 7.61 -3.55 13.80
C VAL A 83 9.06 -3.79 13.41
N ALA A 84 9.74 -4.70 14.13
CA ALA A 84 11.09 -5.09 13.79
C ALA A 84 11.14 -5.64 12.35
N SER A 85 12.11 -5.18 11.56
CA SER A 85 12.20 -5.55 10.15
C SER A 85 12.53 -7.03 9.95
N GLU A 86 13.12 -7.69 10.95
CA GLU A 86 13.37 -9.14 10.96
C GLU A 86 12.12 -9.98 11.31
N ASP A 87 11.13 -9.38 11.96
CA ASP A 87 9.90 -10.04 12.39
C ASP A 87 8.80 -10.00 11.32
N ILE A 88 9.10 -9.47 10.13
CA ILE A 88 8.17 -9.43 9.00
C ILE A 88 8.81 -9.95 7.72
N HIS A 89 7.98 -10.53 6.86
CA HIS A 89 8.38 -10.98 5.53
C HIS A 89 7.28 -10.71 4.50
N PRO A 90 7.60 -10.69 3.20
CA PRO A 90 6.58 -10.61 2.16
C PRO A 90 5.53 -11.70 2.36
N ALA A 91 4.24 -11.31 2.39
CA ALA A 91 3.17 -12.26 2.64
C ALA A 91 3.03 -13.23 1.47
N SER A 92 2.75 -14.50 1.77
CA SER A 92 2.42 -15.48 0.73
C SER A 92 1.04 -15.19 0.13
N ALA A 93 0.87 -15.50 -1.16
CA ALA A 93 -0.40 -15.27 -1.85
C ALA A 93 -1.59 -16.00 -1.19
N GLN A 94 -1.32 -17.17 -0.58
CA GLN A 94 -2.34 -17.92 0.16
C GLN A 94 -2.83 -17.16 1.39
N LEU A 95 -1.92 -16.54 2.14
CA LEU A 95 -2.25 -15.78 3.34
C LEU A 95 -3.05 -14.52 2.99
N VAL A 96 -2.59 -13.79 1.97
CA VAL A 96 -3.29 -12.61 1.46
C VAL A 96 -4.69 -12.98 0.96
N ALA A 97 -4.82 -14.08 0.21
CA ALA A 97 -6.12 -14.57 -0.24
C ALA A 97 -7.02 -14.91 0.95
N ALA A 98 -6.54 -15.67 1.94
CA ALA A 98 -7.34 -16.07 3.11
C ALA A 98 -7.89 -14.88 3.90
N ALA A 99 -7.14 -13.80 4.04
CA ALA A 99 -7.58 -12.62 4.78
C ALA A 99 -8.43 -11.63 3.97
N THR A 100 -8.34 -11.66 2.64
CA THR A 100 -9.11 -10.78 1.74
C THR A 100 -10.35 -11.45 1.19
N THR A 101 -10.44 -12.78 1.20
CA THR A 101 -11.68 -13.51 0.92
C THR A 101 -12.65 -13.28 2.06
N LYS A 102 -13.60 -12.35 1.84
CA LYS A 102 -14.90 -12.32 2.52
C LYS A 102 -15.43 -13.77 2.60
N PRO A 103 -16.08 -14.23 3.69
CA PRO A 103 -16.56 -15.61 3.78
C PRO A 103 -17.59 -15.88 2.68
N SER A 104 -17.10 -16.36 1.55
CA SER A 104 -17.91 -16.94 0.50
C SER A 104 -17.95 -18.42 0.84
N VAL A 105 -19.14 -18.85 1.25
CA VAL A 105 -19.59 -20.24 1.27
C VAL A 105 -18.73 -21.15 0.39
N THR A 106 -18.19 -22.18 1.05
CA THR A 106 -17.47 -23.32 0.51
C THR A 106 -17.81 -23.63 -0.95
N PRO A 107 -16.88 -23.48 -1.92
CA PRO A 107 -16.98 -24.28 -3.11
C PRO A 107 -16.45 -25.66 -2.74
N THR A 108 -17.37 -26.59 -2.47
CA THR A 108 -17.09 -28.02 -2.56
C THR A 108 -16.27 -28.27 -3.81
N ASN A 109 -15.09 -28.84 -3.61
CA ASN A 109 -14.22 -29.36 -4.65
C ASN A 109 -15.01 -30.34 -5.52
N ARG A 110 -15.59 -29.85 -6.61
CA ARG A 110 -16.01 -30.68 -7.74
C ARG A 110 -15.06 -30.35 -8.87
N ALA A 111 -14.09 -31.23 -9.04
CA ALA A 111 -13.40 -31.42 -10.30
C ALA A 111 -14.42 -31.40 -11.45
N SER A 112 -14.50 -30.29 -12.16
CA SER A 112 -15.12 -30.21 -13.48
C SER A 112 -14.20 -29.36 -14.32
N ARG A 113 -13.24 -30.09 -14.90
CA ARG A 113 -12.46 -29.73 -16.08
C ARG A 113 -13.31 -28.86 -17.00
N SER A 114 -12.77 -27.71 -17.37
CA SER A 114 -12.95 -27.02 -18.64
C SER A 114 -14.02 -27.65 -19.54
N ARG A 115 -15.25 -27.16 -19.46
CA ARG A 115 -16.27 -27.37 -20.49
C ARG A 115 -16.45 -26.08 -21.27
N LEU A 116 -15.34 -25.53 -21.77
CA LEU A 116 -15.43 -24.64 -22.92
C LEU A 116 -15.77 -25.53 -24.10
N ASN A 117 -16.97 -25.38 -24.64
CA ASN A 117 -17.39 -26.10 -25.84
C ASN A 117 -16.59 -25.52 -27.02
N PRO A 118 -15.71 -26.30 -27.67
CA PRO A 118 -14.90 -25.79 -28.78
C PRO A 118 -15.72 -25.43 -30.04
N ASN A 119 -17.04 -25.69 -30.04
CA ASN A 119 -17.96 -25.35 -31.14
C ASN A 119 -18.95 -24.23 -30.78
N ASP A 120 -18.65 -23.36 -29.81
CA ASP A 120 -19.50 -22.19 -29.52
C ASP A 120 -19.25 -21.06 -30.54
N PRO A 121 -20.19 -20.74 -31.45
CA PRO A 121 -20.02 -19.68 -32.45
C PRO A 121 -20.00 -18.27 -31.84
N ARG A 122 -20.17 -18.12 -30.52
CA ARG A 122 -20.04 -16.83 -29.82
C ARG A 122 -18.60 -16.51 -29.43
N LEU A 123 -17.66 -17.45 -29.59
CA LEU A 123 -16.23 -17.25 -29.34
C LEU A 123 -15.44 -16.80 -30.58
N THR A 124 -16.07 -16.66 -31.75
CA THR A 124 -15.42 -16.02 -32.89
C THR A 124 -15.41 -14.51 -32.68
N THR A 125 -14.27 -13.99 -32.25
CA THR A 125 -13.94 -12.56 -32.30
C THR A 125 -14.17 -12.07 -33.72
N PRO A 126 -14.92 -10.97 -33.93
CA PRO A 126 -14.95 -10.32 -35.23
C PRO A 126 -13.52 -9.99 -35.66
N PRO A 127 -13.14 -10.20 -36.94
CA PRO A 127 -11.82 -9.84 -37.41
C PRO A 127 -11.62 -8.33 -37.24
N GLU A 128 -10.51 -7.99 -36.57
CA GLU A 128 -10.04 -6.61 -36.42
C GLU A 128 -9.80 -6.02 -37.82
N PRO A 129 -10.40 -4.87 -38.16
CA PRO A 129 -10.08 -4.20 -39.42
C PRO A 129 -8.62 -3.76 -39.39
N LEU A 130 -7.88 -4.23 -40.39
CA LEU A 130 -6.46 -3.94 -40.63
C LEU A 130 -6.16 -2.43 -40.55
N PRO A 131 -4.97 -2.03 -40.07
CA PRO A 131 -4.55 -0.63 -40.08
C PRO A 131 -4.52 -0.12 -41.52
N LEU A 132 -5.40 0.83 -41.84
CA LEU A 132 -5.33 1.57 -43.09
C LEU A 132 -4.06 2.43 -43.08
N ASP A 133 -3.21 2.14 -44.06
CA ASP A 133 -2.34 3.09 -44.74
C ASP A 133 -1.46 3.98 -43.86
N LEU A 134 -0.20 3.54 -43.74
CA LEU A 134 0.93 4.47 -43.85
C LEU A 134 1.00 4.96 -45.32
N PRO A 135 0.84 6.26 -45.58
CA PRO A 135 1.54 6.90 -46.68
C PRO A 135 2.77 7.64 -46.16
N GLU A 136 3.91 7.16 -46.65
CA GLU A 136 5.16 7.82 -47.08
C GLU A 136 5.49 9.26 -46.60
N PRO A 137 6.75 9.54 -46.24
CA PRO A 137 7.21 10.84 -45.71
C PRO A 137 6.84 12.02 -46.61
N THR A 138 6.20 13.02 -46.00
CA THR A 138 5.98 14.33 -46.61
C THR A 138 7.32 15.01 -46.91
N PRO A 139 7.55 15.53 -48.13
CA PRO A 139 8.72 16.35 -48.43
C PRO A 139 8.69 17.64 -47.59
N ILE A 140 9.85 18.01 -47.03
CA ILE A 140 10.06 19.26 -46.29
C ILE A 140 10.01 20.41 -47.30
N PRO A 141 9.12 21.40 -47.18
CA PRO A 141 9.21 22.62 -47.98
C PRO A 141 10.43 23.43 -47.53
N GLU A 142 11.38 23.64 -48.43
CA GLU A 142 12.49 24.58 -48.24
C GLU A 142 11.91 25.99 -48.00
N THR A 143 12.08 26.53 -46.79
CA THR A 143 11.84 27.96 -46.56
C THR A 143 13.14 28.69 -46.83
N GLN A 144 13.40 28.93 -48.12
CA GLN A 144 14.33 29.97 -48.52
C GLN A 144 13.65 31.33 -48.38
N SER A 145 14.44 32.30 -47.92
CA SER A 145 14.26 33.76 -48.08
C SER A 145 13.75 34.52 -46.86
N SER A 146 14.71 34.92 -46.01
CA SER A 146 14.68 36.21 -45.32
C SER A 146 14.96 37.34 -46.31
N PRO A 147 14.19 38.43 -46.29
CA PRO A 147 14.66 39.71 -46.78
C PRO A 147 14.76 40.75 -45.64
N HIS A 148 15.96 41.32 -45.55
CA HIS A 148 16.36 42.64 -45.04
C HIS A 148 16.26 43.01 -43.55
#